data_AF-A0A8H4XZE4-F1
#
_entry.id   AF-A0A8H4XZE4-F1
#
_cell.length_a   1.000
_cell.length_b   1.000
_cell.length_c   1.000
_cell.angle_alpha   90.00
_cell.angle_beta   90.00
_cell.angle_gamma   90.00
#
_symmetry.space_group_name_H-M   'P 1'
#
loop_
_entity.id
_entity.type
_entity.pdbx_description
1 polymer ?
#
loop_
_entity_poly.entity_id
_entity_poly.type
_entity_poly.pdbx_seq_one_letter_code
_entity_poly.pdbx_strand_id
1 'polypeptide(L)'
;MVHSLYIPPCLMTPAHHHHPPPVDKSLRIQIEGPLVSIQKLLPKVSWDVDVCNPIFPQPAGRKLAELTYQAIYGDNALPDIESHLVVRDEYLGWIHHKNEIDYYGVTFDNNVPPDEYFPEVLQINIMEIEADEGEYANEYLPFTINPVDYIGKKILAVPRCCQKRRGSTDRRRVNGLVAERDVIRQGMDREMIMKLLVGHGVYSTKIPEKRFDTVPRPPTDLALEE
;
A
#
# COMPACT_ATOMS: atom_id res chain seq x y z
N MET A 1 10.08 -12.52 -17.55
CA MET A 1 9.79 -13.32 -16.34
C MET A 1 8.93 -12.47 -15.43
N VAL A 2 7.97 -13.05 -14.71
CA VAL A 2 7.13 -12.33 -13.73
C VAL A 2 7.88 -12.33 -12.40
N HIS A 3 8.00 -11.17 -11.75
CA HIS A 3 8.65 -11.11 -10.44
C HIS A 3 7.72 -11.69 -9.37
N SER A 4 8.29 -12.34 -8.35
CA SER A 4 7.54 -12.77 -7.17
C SER A 4 7.49 -11.64 -6.12
N LEU A 5 6.37 -11.54 -5.40
CA LEU A 5 6.26 -10.70 -4.21
C LEU A 5 6.88 -11.43 -3.03
N TYR A 6 7.85 -10.82 -2.37
CA TYR A 6 8.54 -11.40 -1.22
C TYR A 6 8.30 -10.56 0.04
N ILE A 7 7.63 -11.17 1.03
CA ILE A 7 7.46 -10.62 2.37
C ILE A 7 8.36 -11.43 3.32
N PRO A 8 9.40 -10.84 3.93
CA PRO A 8 10.26 -11.57 4.86
C PRO A 8 9.50 -11.91 6.16
N PRO A 9 9.93 -12.93 6.92
CA PRO A 9 9.48 -13.15 8.29
C PRO A 9 9.69 -11.90 9.17
N CYS A 10 8.99 -11.83 10.31
CA CYS A 10 9.17 -10.71 11.23
C CYS A 10 10.58 -10.68 11.79
N LEU A 11 11.20 -9.50 11.73
CA LEU A 11 12.56 -9.26 12.22
C LEU A 11 12.60 -8.89 13.70
N MET A 12 11.43 -8.70 14.32
CA MET A 12 11.33 -8.38 15.74
C MET A 12 11.55 -9.63 16.60
N THR A 13 12.19 -9.44 17.76
CA THR A 13 12.36 -10.50 18.76
C THR A 13 11.74 -10.03 20.09
N PRO A 14 10.57 -10.55 20.51
CA PRO A 14 9.75 -11.55 19.81
C PRO A 14 9.07 -10.99 18.54
N ALA A 15 8.65 -11.88 17.65
CA ALA A 15 7.94 -11.52 16.42
C ALA A 15 6.65 -10.73 16.74
N HIS A 16 6.30 -9.78 15.87
CA HIS A 16 5.05 -9.05 16.01
C HIS A 16 3.86 -9.99 15.77
N HIS A 17 2.86 -9.95 16.65
CA HIS A 17 1.67 -10.81 16.61
C HIS A 17 0.74 -10.62 15.39
N HIS A 18 1.11 -9.73 14.46
CA HIS A 18 0.45 -9.50 13.15
C HIS A 18 1.39 -9.74 11.97
N HIS A 19 2.58 -10.33 12.15
CA HIS A 19 3.54 -10.54 11.07
C HIS A 19 4.27 -11.90 11.17
N PRO A 20 3.98 -12.87 10.28
CA PRO A 20 2.75 -12.93 9.48
C PRO A 20 1.54 -13.14 10.41
N PRO A 21 0.35 -12.58 10.10
CA PRO A 21 -0.85 -12.87 10.86
C PRO A 21 -1.32 -14.32 10.62
N PRO A 22 -1.99 -14.97 11.59
CA PRO A 22 -2.75 -16.19 11.36
C PRO A 22 -3.85 -15.99 10.31
N VAL A 23 -4.20 -17.04 9.55
CA VAL A 23 -5.20 -16.95 8.46
C VAL A 23 -6.60 -16.60 8.96
N ASP A 24 -6.97 -17.10 10.13
CA ASP A 24 -8.26 -16.87 10.80
C ASP A 24 -8.36 -15.50 11.48
N LYS A 25 -7.27 -14.74 11.50
CA LYS A 25 -7.26 -13.42 12.13
C LYS A 25 -7.97 -12.38 11.28
N SER A 26 -9.03 -11.80 11.82
CA SER A 26 -9.67 -10.59 11.28
C SER A 26 -8.66 -9.44 11.21
N LEU A 27 -8.35 -8.99 10.00
CA LEU A 27 -7.34 -7.97 9.75
C LEU A 27 -7.62 -7.23 8.45
N ARG A 28 -7.48 -5.91 8.47
CA ARG A 28 -7.41 -5.11 7.25
C ARG A 28 -5.96 -5.00 6.81
N ILE A 29 -5.68 -5.37 5.56
CA ILE A 29 -4.33 -5.41 5.02
C ILE A 29 -4.22 -4.33 3.95
N GLN A 30 -3.22 -3.48 4.08
CA GLN A 30 -2.84 -2.54 3.03
C GLN A 30 -1.45 -2.88 2.54
N ILE A 31 -1.31 -3.01 1.23
CA ILE A 31 -0.02 -3.03 0.55
C ILE A 31 0.07 -1.84 -0.40
N GLU A 32 1.15 -1.08 -0.32
CA GLU A 32 1.36 0.10 -1.16
C GLU A 32 2.83 0.27 -1.53
N GLY A 33 3.11 0.90 -2.66
CA GLY A 33 4.47 1.10 -3.13
C GLY A 33 4.60 1.79 -4.49
N PRO A 34 5.85 1.97 -4.95
CA PRO A 34 6.10 2.54 -6.27
C PRO A 34 5.47 1.71 -7.38
N LEU A 35 4.74 2.36 -8.27
CA LEU A 35 3.99 1.72 -9.34
C LEU A 35 4.90 0.85 -10.22
N VAL A 36 6.13 1.33 -10.49
CA VAL A 36 7.12 0.59 -11.29
C VAL A 36 7.42 -0.80 -10.72
N SER A 37 7.44 -0.95 -9.38
CA SER A 37 7.64 -2.25 -8.73
C SER A 37 6.39 -3.13 -8.86
N ILE A 38 5.21 -2.54 -8.74
CA ILE A 38 3.95 -3.28 -8.81
C ILE A 38 3.66 -3.75 -10.24
N GLN A 39 3.99 -2.93 -11.25
CA GLN A 39 3.91 -3.32 -12.66
C GLN A 39 4.81 -4.52 -13.00
N LYS A 40 5.98 -4.64 -12.35
CA LYS A 40 6.85 -5.82 -12.48
C LYS A 40 6.24 -7.10 -11.90
N LEU A 41 5.39 -6.97 -10.87
CA LEU A 41 4.59 -8.08 -10.32
C LEU A 41 3.41 -8.44 -11.23
N LEU A 42 2.80 -7.43 -11.87
CA LEU A 42 1.58 -7.54 -12.65
C LEU A 42 1.74 -7.09 -14.12
N PRO A 43 2.71 -7.61 -14.89
CA PRO A 43 3.07 -7.05 -16.20
C PRO A 43 2.01 -7.22 -17.29
N LYS A 44 0.98 -8.04 -17.04
CA LYS A 44 -0.11 -8.33 -17.99
C LYS A 44 -1.44 -7.70 -17.59
N VAL A 45 -1.47 -6.98 -16.46
CA VAL A 45 -2.70 -6.36 -15.97
C VAL A 45 -2.79 -4.94 -16.51
N SER A 46 -3.97 -4.56 -16.99
CA SER A 46 -4.25 -3.20 -17.41
C SER A 46 -4.41 -2.29 -16.19
N TRP A 47 -3.92 -1.06 -16.30
CA TRP A 47 -3.94 -0.04 -15.26
C TRP A 47 -4.88 1.07 -15.72
N ASP A 48 -5.93 1.31 -14.94
CA ASP A 48 -6.85 2.41 -15.22
C ASP A 48 -6.43 3.64 -14.42
N VAL A 49 -6.08 4.69 -15.15
CA VAL A 49 -5.66 5.99 -14.59
C VAL A 49 -6.71 7.08 -14.82
N ASP A 50 -7.93 6.72 -15.28
CA ASP A 50 -9.02 7.68 -15.38
C ASP A 50 -9.56 8.04 -13.98
N VAL A 51 -9.18 9.21 -13.50
CA VAL A 51 -9.67 9.80 -12.24
C VAL A 51 -11.10 10.30 -12.30
N CYS A 52 -11.60 10.61 -13.49
CA CYS A 52 -12.96 11.12 -13.65
C CYS A 52 -13.98 9.98 -13.55
N ASN A 53 -13.62 8.77 -14.01
CA ASN A 53 -14.49 7.60 -13.99
C ASN A 53 -13.75 6.35 -13.50
N PRO A 54 -13.26 6.34 -12.25
CA PRO A 54 -12.43 5.25 -11.77
C PRO A 54 -13.25 3.95 -11.69
N ILE A 55 -12.76 2.90 -12.35
CA ILE A 55 -13.27 1.54 -12.14
C ILE A 55 -12.84 1.07 -10.75
N PHE A 56 -13.79 0.58 -9.95
CA PHE A 56 -13.49 0.03 -8.62
C PHE A 56 -14.20 -1.31 -8.37
N PRO A 57 -13.51 -2.34 -7.85
CA PRO A 57 -12.04 -2.39 -7.74
C PRO A 57 -11.38 -2.47 -9.12
N GLN A 58 -10.18 -1.92 -9.28
CA GLN A 58 -9.41 -2.11 -10.51
C GLN A 58 -8.93 -3.57 -10.62
N PRO A 59 -8.76 -4.09 -11.86
CA PRO A 59 -8.13 -5.39 -12.06
C PRO A 59 -6.76 -5.52 -11.38
N ALA A 60 -5.96 -4.45 -11.38
CA ALA A 60 -4.65 -4.40 -10.74
C ALA A 60 -4.74 -4.50 -9.21
N GLY A 61 -5.67 -3.78 -8.57
CA GLY A 61 -5.86 -3.83 -7.13
C GLY A 61 -6.26 -5.22 -6.65
N ARG A 62 -7.22 -5.84 -7.34
CA ARG A 62 -7.61 -7.22 -7.05
C ARG A 62 -6.44 -8.20 -7.18
N LYS A 63 -5.67 -8.12 -8.26
CA LYS A 63 -4.52 -9.01 -8.48
C LYS A 63 -3.40 -8.78 -7.47
N LEU A 64 -3.16 -7.54 -7.06
CA LEU A 64 -2.18 -7.20 -6.03
C LEU A 64 -2.63 -7.73 -4.65
N ALA A 65 -3.92 -7.64 -4.33
CA ALA A 65 -4.47 -8.19 -3.10
C ALA A 65 -4.35 -9.72 -3.06
N GLU A 66 -4.69 -10.42 -4.15
CA GLU A 66 -4.51 -11.87 -4.29
C GLU A 66 -3.04 -12.29 -4.11
N LEU A 67 -2.10 -11.62 -4.79
CA LEU A 67 -0.66 -11.89 -4.63
C LEU A 67 -0.18 -11.66 -3.19
N THR A 68 -0.68 -10.62 -2.55
CA THR A 68 -0.30 -10.28 -1.17
C THR A 68 -0.84 -11.31 -0.19
N TYR A 69 -2.09 -11.73 -0.37
CA TYR A 69 -2.69 -12.81 0.43
C TYR A 69 -1.89 -14.10 0.30
N GLN A 70 -1.54 -14.50 -0.92
CA GLN A 70 -0.71 -15.67 -1.18
C GLN A 70 0.69 -15.54 -0.55
N ALA A 71 1.32 -14.36 -0.64
CA ALA A 71 2.64 -14.14 -0.05
C ALA A 71 2.63 -14.16 1.49
N ILE A 72 1.50 -13.81 2.12
CA ILE A 72 1.36 -13.85 3.58
C ILE A 72 1.06 -15.27 4.08
N TYR A 73 0.12 -15.97 3.44
CA TYR A 73 -0.42 -17.23 3.97
C TYR A 73 0.17 -18.48 3.30
N GLY A 74 0.84 -18.34 2.14
CA GLY A 74 1.46 -19.43 1.41
C GLY A 74 0.46 -20.54 1.08
N ASP A 75 0.84 -21.80 1.36
CA ASP A 75 -0.01 -22.99 1.17
C ASP A 75 -1.21 -23.04 2.12
N ASN A 76 -1.25 -22.19 3.16
CA ASN A 76 -2.42 -22.05 4.04
C ASN A 76 -3.47 -21.08 3.48
N ALA A 77 -3.25 -20.54 2.28
CA ALA A 77 -4.26 -19.75 1.59
C ALA A 77 -5.54 -20.58 1.39
N LEU A 78 -6.68 -20.03 1.79
CA LEU A 78 -7.96 -20.72 1.65
C LEU A 78 -8.31 -20.85 0.15
N PRO A 79 -8.87 -21.99 -0.29
CA PRO A 79 -9.19 -22.23 -1.69
C PRO A 79 -10.27 -21.27 -2.23
N ASP A 80 -11.10 -20.72 -1.35
CA ASP A 80 -12.13 -19.73 -1.68
C ASP A 80 -11.67 -18.31 -1.32
N ILE A 81 -10.61 -17.83 -1.98
CA ILE A 81 -10.05 -16.47 -1.73
C ILE A 81 -11.14 -15.40 -1.87
N GLU A 82 -12.12 -15.58 -2.75
CA GLU A 82 -13.16 -14.58 -3.02
C GLU A 82 -14.08 -14.32 -1.81
N SER A 83 -14.33 -15.32 -0.96
CA SER A 83 -15.15 -15.12 0.24
C SER A 83 -14.36 -14.53 1.42
N HIS A 84 -13.03 -14.65 1.40
CA HIS A 84 -12.15 -14.23 2.50
C HIS A 84 -11.43 -12.91 2.25
N LEU A 85 -11.26 -12.52 0.99
CA LEU A 85 -10.58 -11.30 0.56
C LEU A 85 -11.57 -10.33 -0.07
N VAL A 86 -11.80 -9.20 0.60
CA VAL A 86 -12.67 -8.14 0.08
C VAL A 86 -11.88 -6.86 -0.13
N VAL A 87 -11.68 -6.43 -1.38
CA VAL A 87 -11.04 -5.14 -1.69
C VAL A 87 -11.93 -4.00 -1.17
N ARG A 88 -11.34 -3.15 -0.33
CA ARG A 88 -12.03 -2.05 0.38
C ARG A 88 -11.63 -0.68 -0.12
N ASP A 89 -10.38 -0.50 -0.55
CA ASP A 89 -9.88 0.77 -1.04
C ASP A 89 -8.67 0.58 -1.97
N GLU A 90 -8.41 1.59 -2.81
CA GLU A 90 -7.26 1.69 -3.69
C GLU A 90 -6.68 3.10 -3.57
N TYR A 91 -5.38 3.17 -3.29
CA TYR A 91 -4.64 4.42 -3.20
C TYR A 91 -3.86 4.67 -4.48
N LEU A 92 -4.09 5.83 -5.10
CA LEU A 92 -3.34 6.30 -6.27
C LEU A 92 -2.52 7.53 -5.89
N GLY A 93 -1.20 7.41 -5.86
CA GLY A 93 -0.28 8.55 -5.72
C GLY A 93 -0.01 9.19 -7.08
N TRP A 94 -0.18 10.52 -7.16
CA TRP A 94 -0.16 11.28 -8.41
C TRP A 94 1.07 12.16 -8.55
N ILE A 95 1.65 12.16 -9.75
CA ILE A 95 2.56 13.23 -10.19
C ILE A 95 1.73 14.31 -10.90
N HIS A 96 1.52 15.43 -10.20
CA HIS A 96 0.63 16.54 -10.58
C HIS A 96 0.92 17.18 -11.96
N HIS A 97 2.08 16.90 -12.56
CA HIS A 97 2.53 17.51 -13.81
C HIS A 97 2.37 16.64 -15.06
N LYS A 98 2.00 15.36 -14.91
CA LYS A 98 1.94 14.41 -16.04
C LYS A 98 0.64 13.60 -16.14
N ASN A 99 -0.29 13.76 -15.21
CA ASN A 99 -1.44 12.85 -15.07
C ASN A 99 -1.01 11.38 -15.05
N GLU A 100 0.15 11.12 -14.43
CA GLU A 100 0.72 9.79 -14.26
C GLU A 100 0.68 9.44 -12.76
N ILE A 101 0.39 8.19 -12.47
CA ILE A 101 0.54 7.62 -11.13
C ILE A 101 1.95 7.06 -10.98
N ASP A 102 2.61 7.37 -9.86
CA ASP A 102 3.94 6.84 -9.52
C ASP A 102 3.90 5.89 -8.32
N TYR A 103 2.77 5.87 -7.62
CA TYR A 103 2.55 5.08 -6.43
C TYR A 103 1.15 4.47 -6.47
N TYR A 104 1.04 3.21 -6.06
CA TYR A 104 -0.23 2.52 -6.01
C TYR A 104 -0.33 1.67 -4.75
N GLY A 105 -1.53 1.51 -4.22
CA GLY A 105 -1.80 0.63 -3.12
C GLY A 105 -3.20 0.06 -3.17
N VAL A 106 -3.37 -1.11 -2.55
CA VAL A 106 -4.67 -1.73 -2.35
C VAL A 106 -4.85 -2.05 -0.87
N THR A 107 -6.07 -1.80 -0.39
CA THR A 107 -6.54 -2.17 0.94
C THR A 107 -7.61 -3.23 0.80
N PHE A 108 -7.48 -4.35 1.52
CA PHE A 108 -8.46 -5.42 1.53
C PHE A 108 -8.65 -5.98 2.94
N ASP A 109 -9.83 -6.52 3.19
CA ASP A 109 -10.17 -7.18 4.45
C ASP A 109 -9.89 -8.68 4.35
N ASN A 110 -9.26 -9.24 5.38
CA ASN A 110 -9.17 -10.67 5.66
C ASN A 110 -10.07 -11.00 6.85
N ASN A 111 -11.15 -11.75 6.64
CA ASN A 111 -12.06 -12.19 7.70
C ASN A 111 -12.60 -11.06 8.62
N VAL A 112 -12.70 -9.83 8.12
CA VAL A 112 -13.26 -8.71 8.88
C VAL A 112 -14.79 -8.77 8.79
N PRO A 113 -15.52 -8.82 9.91
CA PRO A 113 -16.98 -8.77 9.92
C PRO A 113 -17.51 -7.48 9.25
N PRO A 114 -18.66 -7.53 8.56
CA PRO A 114 -19.22 -6.36 7.86
C PRO A 114 -19.53 -5.16 8.76
N ASP A 115 -19.74 -5.39 10.07
CA ASP A 115 -20.04 -4.39 11.09
C ASP A 115 -18.78 -3.86 11.82
N GLU A 116 -17.60 -4.41 11.53
CA GLU A 116 -16.33 -3.92 12.07
C GLU A 116 -15.74 -2.81 11.17
N TYR A 117 -16.03 -1.56 11.52
CA TYR A 117 -15.59 -0.39 10.74
C TYR A 117 -14.10 -0.06 10.91
N PHE A 118 -13.52 -0.35 12.08
CA PHE A 118 -12.15 0.04 12.45
C PHE A 118 -11.30 -1.15 12.89
N PRO A 119 -11.15 -2.19 12.05
CA PRO A 119 -10.34 -3.36 12.39
C PRO A 119 -8.88 -2.99 12.65
N GLU A 120 -8.14 -3.93 13.20
CA GLU A 120 -6.68 -3.87 13.23
C GLU A 120 -6.11 -3.92 11.81
N VAL A 121 -5.00 -3.20 11.60
CA VAL A 121 -4.41 -2.99 10.27
C VAL A 121 -2.99 -3.56 10.20
N LEU A 122 -2.72 -4.31 9.14
CA LEU A 122 -1.37 -4.64 8.70
C LEU A 122 -1.02 -3.81 7.48
N GLN A 123 -0.14 -2.83 7.66
CA GLN A 123 0.42 -2.06 6.56
C GLN A 123 1.75 -2.67 6.10
N ILE A 124 1.88 -2.84 4.78
CA ILE A 124 3.03 -3.40 4.08
C ILE A 124 3.46 -2.41 3.00
N ASN A 125 4.74 -2.04 3.00
CA ASN A 125 5.26 -1.16 1.95
C ASN A 125 6.16 -1.96 1.01
N ILE A 126 5.95 -1.85 -0.29
CA ILE A 126 6.86 -2.34 -1.32
C ILE A 126 8.05 -1.40 -1.41
N MET A 127 9.24 -1.98 -1.36
CA MET A 127 10.52 -1.28 -1.44
C MET A 127 11.07 -1.43 -2.86
N GLU A 128 11.25 -0.31 -3.54
CA GLU A 128 12.01 -0.27 -4.79
C GLU A 128 13.50 -0.48 -4.44
N ILE A 129 14.17 -1.37 -5.18
CA ILE A 129 15.60 -1.69 -4.99
C ILE A 129 16.38 -1.49 -6.30
N GLU A 130 15.73 -1.60 -7.46
CA GLU A 130 16.46 -1.64 -8.73
C GLU A 130 16.86 -0.26 -9.23
N ALA A 131 16.14 0.79 -8.87
CA ALA A 131 16.37 2.15 -9.32
C ALA A 131 17.56 2.82 -8.62
N ASP A 132 17.84 2.46 -7.37
CA ASP A 132 18.86 3.07 -6.52
C ASP A 132 19.80 2.05 -5.85
N GLU A 133 19.81 0.80 -6.35
CA GLU A 133 20.56 -0.31 -5.76
C GLU A 133 20.29 -0.47 -4.25
N GLY A 134 19.05 -0.23 -3.83
CA GLY A 134 18.58 -0.41 -2.45
C GLY A 134 19.04 0.66 -1.47
N GLU A 135 19.55 1.81 -1.94
CA GLU A 135 19.96 2.93 -1.09
C GLU A 135 18.82 3.37 -0.15
N TYR A 136 17.64 3.66 -0.70
CA TYR A 136 16.46 4.03 0.07
C TYR A 136 16.04 2.92 1.02
N ALA A 137 16.05 1.66 0.56
CA ALA A 137 15.68 0.54 1.42
C ALA A 137 16.62 0.42 2.64
N ASN A 138 17.92 0.57 2.45
CA ASN A 138 18.91 0.55 3.52
C ASN A 138 18.77 1.74 4.50
N GLU A 139 18.31 2.90 4.01
CA GLU A 139 18.02 4.05 4.86
C GLU A 139 16.85 3.78 5.82
N TYR A 140 15.77 3.14 5.36
CA TYR A 140 14.53 3.00 6.13
C TYR A 140 14.29 1.62 6.77
N LEU A 141 15.10 0.61 6.45
CA LEU A 141 14.99 -0.74 7.00
C LEU A 141 16.06 -1.02 8.07
N PRO A 142 15.73 -1.77 9.13
CA PRO A 142 16.66 -2.12 10.20
C PRO A 142 17.66 -3.24 9.80
N PHE A 143 17.69 -3.63 8.53
CA PHE A 143 18.55 -4.68 7.99
C PHE A 143 19.09 -4.25 6.63
N THR A 144 20.25 -4.80 6.28
CA THR A 144 20.92 -4.48 5.02
C THR A 144 20.33 -5.29 3.87
N ILE A 145 20.06 -4.61 2.77
CA ILE A 145 19.65 -5.17 1.50
C ILE A 145 20.88 -5.40 0.63
N ASN A 146 21.01 -6.61 0.10
CA ASN A 146 21.92 -6.93 -1.00
C ASN A 146 21.13 -6.88 -2.32
N PRO A 147 21.35 -5.90 -3.21
CA PRO A 147 20.53 -5.71 -4.42
C PRO A 147 20.54 -6.91 -5.36
N VAL A 148 21.64 -7.67 -5.38
CA VAL A 148 21.80 -8.89 -6.21
C VAL A 148 20.74 -9.95 -5.88
N ASP A 149 20.19 -9.95 -4.67
CA ASP A 149 19.16 -10.90 -4.24
C ASP A 149 17.77 -10.54 -4.79
N TYR A 150 17.56 -9.31 -5.25
CA TYR A 150 16.25 -8.77 -5.61
C TYR A 150 16.15 -8.40 -7.10
N ILE A 151 17.17 -7.73 -7.65
CA ILE A 151 17.18 -7.24 -9.03
C ILE A 151 16.87 -8.39 -10.01
N GLY A 152 15.82 -8.22 -10.81
CA GLY A 152 15.36 -9.18 -11.82
C GLY A 152 14.76 -10.47 -11.26
N LYS A 153 14.61 -10.59 -9.93
CA LYS A 153 14.22 -11.84 -9.24
C LYS A 153 12.92 -11.71 -8.46
N LYS A 154 12.86 -10.77 -7.53
CA LYS A 154 11.74 -10.63 -6.58
C LYS A 154 11.61 -9.19 -6.09
N ILE A 155 10.38 -8.78 -5.79
CA ILE A 155 10.07 -7.47 -5.24
C ILE A 155 9.92 -7.60 -3.73
N LEU A 156 10.65 -6.77 -2.97
CA LEU A 156 10.60 -6.76 -1.52
C LEU A 156 9.39 -5.97 -1.03
N ALA A 157 8.61 -6.55 -0.12
CA ALA A 157 7.55 -5.87 0.60
C ALA A 157 7.72 -6.08 2.10
N VAL A 158 7.77 -5.00 2.87
CA VAL A 158 8.11 -5.04 4.29
C VAL A 158 6.96 -4.52 5.14
N PRO A 159 6.41 -5.35 6.05
CA PRO A 159 5.43 -4.90 7.02
C PRO A 159 5.98 -3.80 7.92
N ARG A 160 5.12 -2.87 8.33
CA ARG A 160 5.52 -1.69 9.08
C ARG A 160 6.28 -1.99 10.37
N CYS A 161 5.97 -3.09 11.05
CA CYS A 161 6.68 -3.50 12.26
C CYS A 161 8.18 -3.81 12.04
N CYS A 162 8.60 -4.05 10.79
CA CYS A 162 9.97 -4.32 10.40
C CYS A 162 10.65 -3.14 9.69
N GLN A 163 10.10 -1.93 9.82
CA GLN A 163 10.68 -0.69 9.29
C GLN A 163 11.18 0.21 10.44
N LYS A 164 12.14 1.10 10.17
CA LYS A 164 12.59 2.11 11.17
C LYS A 164 11.46 3.08 11.54
N ARG A 165 10.59 3.42 10.58
CA ARG A 165 9.45 4.30 10.81
C ARG A 165 8.33 3.58 11.55
N ARG A 166 7.87 4.17 12.66
CA ARG A 166 6.72 3.65 13.41
C ARG A 166 5.40 4.08 12.76
N GLY A 167 4.56 3.10 12.43
CA GLY A 167 3.23 3.29 11.85
C GLY A 167 2.12 3.65 12.83
N SER A 168 2.38 4.50 13.82
CA SER A 168 1.39 4.83 14.87
C SER A 168 0.07 5.39 14.32
N THR A 169 0.09 5.95 13.11
CA THR A 169 -1.07 6.51 12.41
C THR A 169 -1.66 5.58 11.35
N ASP A 170 -1.02 4.45 11.04
CA ASP A 170 -1.35 3.62 9.88
C ASP A 170 -2.77 3.05 10.02
N ARG A 171 -3.11 2.46 11.17
CA ARG A 171 -4.46 1.95 11.45
C ARG A 171 -5.53 3.01 11.23
N ARG A 172 -5.29 4.23 11.71
CA ARG A 172 -6.24 5.35 11.56
C ARG A 172 -6.37 5.78 10.11
N ARG A 173 -5.24 5.99 9.42
CA ARG A 173 -5.21 6.43 8.02
C ARG A 173 -5.92 5.43 7.12
N VAL A 174 -5.58 4.14 7.22
CA VAL A 174 -6.12 3.09 6.37
C VAL A 174 -7.62 2.91 6.57
N ASN A 175 -8.09 2.81 7.81
CA ASN A 175 -9.52 2.72 8.09
C ASN A 175 -10.28 3.97 7.63
N GLY A 176 -9.64 5.13 7.71
CA GLY A 176 -10.21 6.37 7.23
C GLY A 176 -10.41 6.45 5.71
N LEU A 177 -9.43 5.98 4.94
CA LEU A 177 -9.54 5.93 3.47
C LEU A 177 -10.65 4.96 3.03
N VAL A 178 -10.77 3.81 3.70
CA VAL A 178 -11.89 2.87 3.46
C VAL A 178 -13.23 3.54 3.78
N ALA A 179 -13.35 4.20 4.92
CA ALA A 179 -14.58 4.89 5.29
C ALA A 179 -14.94 5.99 4.28
N GLU A 180 -13.97 6.79 3.83
CA GLU A 180 -14.17 7.80 2.80
C GLU A 180 -14.74 7.20 1.51
N ARG A 181 -14.14 6.09 1.03
CA ARG A 181 -14.63 5.39 -0.16
C ARG A 181 -16.04 4.84 0.02
N ASP A 182 -16.32 4.17 1.15
CA ASP A 182 -17.64 3.59 1.42
C ASP A 182 -18.73 4.68 1.41
N VAL A 183 -18.41 5.85 1.94
CA VAL A 183 -19.32 7.00 1.98
C VAL A 183 -19.54 7.59 0.57
N ILE A 184 -18.47 7.74 -0.24
CA ILE A 184 -18.57 8.16 -1.64
C ILE A 184 -19.44 7.19 -2.44
N ARG A 185 -19.25 5.87 -2.27
CA ARG A 185 -20.06 4.84 -2.94
C ARG A 185 -21.54 4.89 -2.56
N GLN A 186 -21.86 5.32 -1.34
CA GLN A 186 -23.23 5.49 -0.87
C GLN A 186 -23.88 6.80 -1.34
N GLY A 187 -23.15 7.66 -2.07
CA GLY A 187 -23.67 8.92 -2.58
C GLY A 187 -23.94 9.97 -1.50
N MET A 188 -23.26 9.86 -0.34
CA MET A 188 -23.41 10.82 0.75
C MET A 188 -22.76 12.17 0.42
N ASP A 189 -23.35 13.24 0.97
CA ASP A 189 -22.91 14.62 0.76
C ASP A 189 -21.49 14.88 1.31
N ARG A 190 -20.65 15.60 0.54
CA ARG A 190 -19.23 15.88 0.83
C ARG A 190 -19.00 16.55 2.18
N GLU A 191 -19.90 17.40 2.64
CA GLU A 191 -19.79 18.06 3.95
C GLU A 191 -20.04 17.07 5.10
N MET A 192 -20.98 16.14 4.90
CA MET A 192 -21.25 15.04 5.83
C MET A 192 -20.07 14.05 5.88
N ILE A 193 -19.41 13.80 4.73
CA ILE A 193 -18.15 13.02 4.67
C ILE A 193 -17.08 13.67 5.55
N MET A 194 -16.83 14.97 5.38
CA MET A 194 -15.82 15.67 6.17
C MET A 194 -16.13 15.66 7.66
N LYS A 195 -17.40 15.80 8.06
CA LYS A 195 -17.82 15.70 9.47
C LYS A 195 -17.60 14.30 10.04
N LEU A 196 -17.91 13.24 9.29
CA LEU A 196 -17.66 11.85 9.70
C LEU A 196 -16.17 11.56 9.82
N LEU A 197 -15.38 11.91 8.81
CA LEU A 197 -13.94 11.68 8.81
C LEU A 197 -13.21 12.47 9.90
N VAL A 198 -13.65 13.70 10.22
CA VAL A 198 -13.17 14.46 11.38
C VAL A 198 -13.62 13.82 12.70
N GLY A 199 -14.88 13.38 12.80
CA GLY A 199 -15.41 12.70 13.99
C GLY A 199 -14.70 11.38 14.29
N HIS A 200 -14.26 10.67 13.26
CA HIS A 200 -13.42 9.48 13.35
C HIS A 200 -11.91 9.79 13.42
N GLY A 201 -11.53 11.07 13.42
CA GLY A 201 -10.16 11.54 13.54
C GLY A 201 -9.26 11.27 12.33
N VAL A 202 -9.84 10.82 11.21
CA VAL A 202 -9.16 10.55 9.93
C VAL A 202 -8.53 11.82 9.38
N TYR A 203 -9.31 12.91 9.38
CA TYR A 203 -8.82 14.25 9.05
C TYR A 203 -8.63 15.08 10.31
N SER A 204 -7.53 15.83 10.35
CA SER A 204 -7.30 16.87 11.33
C SER A 204 -7.98 18.16 10.87
N THR A 205 -8.72 18.81 11.77
CA THR A 205 -9.20 20.19 11.56
C THR A 205 -8.10 21.23 11.73
N LYS A 206 -6.92 20.82 12.23
CA LYS A 206 -5.76 21.70 12.31
C LYS A 206 -5.19 21.89 10.91
N ILE A 207 -5.19 23.13 10.43
CA ILE A 207 -4.47 23.56 9.25
C ILE A 207 -2.98 23.24 9.48
N PRO A 208 -2.30 22.49 8.59
CA PRO A 208 -0.87 22.25 8.76
C PRO A 208 -0.13 23.59 8.69
N GLU A 209 0.60 23.92 9.75
CA GLU A 209 1.37 25.18 9.86
C GLU A 209 2.49 25.31 8.83
N LYS A 210 2.85 24.21 8.16
CA LYS A 210 3.88 24.17 7.11
C LYS A 210 3.24 23.89 5.76
N ARG A 211 3.28 24.88 4.87
CA ARG A 211 3.25 24.63 3.43
C ARG A 211 4.49 23.83 3.06
N PHE A 212 4.32 22.68 2.43
CA PHE A 212 5.42 21.95 1.79
C PHE A 212 5.77 22.68 0.49
N ASP A 213 6.34 23.87 0.58
CA ASP A 213 6.67 24.71 -0.59
C ASP A 213 7.96 24.27 -1.30
N THR A 214 8.62 23.21 -0.87
CA THR A 214 9.82 22.69 -1.55
C THR A 214 9.91 21.17 -1.51
N VAL A 215 9.40 20.51 -2.54
CA VAL A 215 9.90 19.19 -2.95
C VAL A 215 11.30 19.42 -3.54
N PRO A 216 12.37 18.76 -3.04
CA PRO A 216 13.69 18.85 -3.64
C PRO A 216 13.62 18.38 -5.11
N ARG A 217 14.05 19.23 -6.03
CA ARG A 217 14.21 18.82 -7.43
C ARG A 217 15.40 17.87 -7.53
N PRO A 218 15.30 16.74 -8.25
CA PRO A 218 16.48 15.94 -8.56
C PRO A 218 17.44 16.78 -9.43
N PRO A 219 18.77 16.55 -9.33
CA PRO A 219 19.75 17.24 -10.15
C PRO A 219 19.49 16.96 -11.63
N THR A 220 19.23 18.00 -12.41
CA THR A 220 19.22 17.93 -13.88
C THR A 220 20.66 17.94 -14.37
N ASP A 221 21.30 16.77 -14.43
CA ASP A 221 22.53 16.58 -15.21
C ASP A 221 22.19 15.82 -16.48
N LEU A 222 21.69 16.56 -17.47
CA LEU A 222 21.90 16.26 -18.88
C LEU A 222 22.42 17.54 -19.51
N ALA A 223 23.74 17.69 -19.45
CA ALA A 223 24.47 18.54 -20.37
C ALA A 223 24.21 18.00 -21.79
N LEU A 224 23.33 18.67 -22.52
CA LEU A 224 23.39 18.68 -23.97
C LEU A 224 24.49 19.69 -24.33
N GLU A 225 25.70 19.20 -24.55
CA GLU A 225 26.70 19.90 -25.35
C GLU A 225 26.63 19.33 -26.77
N GLU A 226 26.25 20.19 -27.71
CA GLU A 226 26.58 20.06 -29.14
C GLU A 226 28.06 20.39 -29.37
#